data_AF-A0A970AEC6-F1
#
_entry.id   AF-A0A970AEC6-F1
#
_cell.length_a   1.000
_cell.length_b   1.000
_cell.length_c   1.000
_cell.angle_alpha   90.00
_cell.angle_beta   90.00
_cell.angle_gamma   90.00
#
_symmetry.space_group_name_H-M   'P 1'
#
loop_
_entity.id
_entity.type
_entity.pdbx_description
1 polymer ?
#
loop_
_entity_poly.entity_id
_entity_poly.type
_entity_poly.pdbx_seq_one_letter_code
_entity_poly.pdbx_strand_id
1 'polypeptide(L)'
;MLNTWAVRCKKIYFLFLLFLFFLLFALGLPSYVNAQEQSSESYEAGFRQQDDNLIIQPAVADFNLNGSQDIILFKEKNKESQLQVIDGKDGSVLWTYQGLVKSANLTADRKPNQTPVCVVEDLNNDGIPELAVSKVAEAGRGLIVEIFDIAGGWAEPYKTFSLQELPAEELNRNWSFGLSLQNLSWPTASYLAVSAYGGKDEQSMLIIYDYKENQPIAYLPQDYYQISPLANNGLLVADHQGRVHSLKIINGGPSVQVEKKEARFSFSPYIPVKLEWKNAQTEITTRIYIDNAFVLETNQESAEFKIAKGEHLIGIAQYFPHGEVTLQLVEIHSVNNMTPLFLGVLLIVIGLGGIFGLPGLIKLYLRTEGKNV
;
A
#
# COMPACT_ATOMS: atom_id res chain seq x y z
N MET A 1 -39.57 -28.79 33.56
CA MET A 1 -40.17 -28.88 32.21
C MET A 1 -39.56 -27.93 31.16
N LEU A 2 -38.62 -27.02 31.49
CA LEU A 2 -38.03 -26.10 30.49
C LEU A 2 -36.90 -26.69 29.61
N ASN A 3 -36.24 -27.78 30.00
CA ASN A 3 -35.09 -28.31 29.24
C ASN A 3 -35.44 -29.14 28.00
N THR A 4 -36.67 -29.63 27.87
CA THR A 4 -37.10 -30.42 26.70
C THR A 4 -37.46 -29.56 25.48
N TRP A 5 -37.74 -28.27 25.68
CA TRP A 5 -38.04 -27.32 24.60
C TRP A 5 -36.80 -26.87 23.84
N ALA A 6 -35.69 -26.60 24.53
CA ALA A 6 -34.44 -26.14 23.91
C ALA A 6 -33.82 -27.19 22.96
N VAL A 7 -33.97 -28.49 23.27
CA VAL A 7 -33.47 -29.58 22.43
C VAL A 7 -34.29 -29.75 21.16
N ARG A 8 -35.62 -29.49 21.22
CA ARG A 8 -36.49 -29.56 20.04
C ARG A 8 -36.26 -28.40 19.07
N CYS A 9 -35.99 -27.19 19.56
CA CYS A 9 -35.68 -26.04 18.70
C CYS A 9 -34.39 -26.23 17.89
N LYS A 10 -33.34 -26.85 18.47
CA LYS A 10 -32.08 -27.10 17.73
C LYS A 10 -32.25 -28.04 16.54
N LYS A 11 -33.08 -29.08 16.66
CA LYS A 11 -33.35 -30.02 15.56
C LYS A 11 -34.10 -29.37 14.41
N ILE A 12 -35.07 -28.51 14.71
CA ILE A 12 -35.86 -27.82 13.68
C ILE A 12 -34.99 -26.82 12.92
N TYR A 13 -34.12 -26.08 13.62
CA TYR A 13 -33.21 -25.13 12.97
C TYR A 13 -32.20 -25.82 12.06
N PHE A 14 -31.67 -26.98 12.49
CA PHE A 14 -30.74 -27.77 11.67
C PHE A 14 -31.41 -28.31 10.39
N LEU A 15 -32.63 -28.85 10.50
CA LEU A 15 -33.40 -29.32 9.34
C LEU A 15 -33.74 -28.19 8.37
N PHE A 16 -34.07 -27.00 8.87
CA PHE A 16 -34.34 -25.84 8.04
C PHE A 16 -33.09 -25.38 7.26
N LEU A 17 -31.93 -25.39 7.92
CA LEU A 17 -30.65 -24.99 7.29
C LEU A 17 -30.21 -25.99 6.21
N LEU A 18 -30.46 -27.28 6.45
CA LEU A 18 -30.19 -28.36 5.48
C LEU A 18 -31.13 -28.29 4.27
N PHE A 19 -32.41 -27.93 4.49
CA PHE A 19 -33.37 -27.67 3.42
C PHE A 19 -32.99 -26.45 2.59
N LEU A 20 -32.54 -25.35 3.22
CA LEU A 20 -32.08 -24.14 2.54
C LEU A 20 -30.86 -24.44 1.65
N PHE A 21 -29.92 -25.25 2.15
CA PHE A 21 -28.75 -25.69 1.39
C PHE A 21 -29.15 -26.50 0.15
N PHE A 22 -30.13 -27.41 0.30
CA PHE A 22 -30.65 -28.19 -0.82
C PHE A 22 -31.41 -27.33 -1.85
N LEU A 23 -32.15 -26.31 -1.37
CA LEU A 23 -32.87 -25.38 -2.23
C LEU A 23 -31.90 -24.53 -3.07
N LEU A 24 -30.80 -24.05 -2.47
CA LEU A 24 -29.74 -23.33 -3.17
C LEU A 24 -29.04 -24.20 -4.22
N PHE A 25 -28.89 -25.50 -3.96
CA PHE A 25 -28.32 -26.45 -4.91
C PHE A 25 -29.29 -26.77 -6.06
N ALA A 26 -30.58 -26.89 -5.77
CA ALA A 26 -31.62 -27.22 -6.75
C ALA A 26 -31.99 -26.05 -7.66
N LEU A 27 -31.82 -24.81 -7.19
CA LEU A 27 -32.12 -23.60 -7.96
C LEU A 27 -31.02 -23.23 -8.98
N GLY A 28 -29.99 -24.06 -9.13
CA GLY A 28 -29.02 -23.95 -10.22
C GLY A 28 -28.37 -22.57 -10.26
N LEU A 29 -27.50 -22.29 -9.28
CA LEU A 29 -26.56 -21.18 -9.45
C LEU A 29 -25.82 -21.40 -10.78
N PRO A 30 -25.73 -20.37 -11.65
CA PRO A 30 -25.07 -20.51 -12.93
C PRO A 30 -23.68 -21.08 -12.69
N SER A 31 -23.32 -22.09 -13.48
CA SER A 31 -21.97 -22.63 -13.50
C SER A 31 -21.03 -21.45 -13.73
N TYR A 32 -20.23 -21.10 -12.73
CA TYR A 32 -19.05 -20.29 -12.96
C TYR A 32 -18.19 -21.08 -13.95
N VAL A 33 -18.29 -20.73 -15.22
CA VAL A 33 -17.43 -21.24 -16.26
C VAL A 33 -16.02 -20.83 -15.86
N ASN A 34 -15.18 -21.83 -15.63
CA ASN A 34 -13.74 -21.65 -15.45
C ASN A 34 -13.25 -20.70 -16.55
N ALA A 35 -12.82 -19.51 -16.15
CA ALA A 35 -11.99 -18.67 -17.00
C ALA A 35 -10.74 -19.49 -17.29
N GLN A 36 -10.63 -19.94 -18.54
CA GLN A 36 -9.51 -20.71 -18.99
C GLN A 36 -8.29 -19.78 -18.94
N GLU A 37 -7.36 -20.15 -18.07
CA GLU A 37 -6.14 -19.42 -17.74
C GLU A 37 -5.26 -19.30 -19.00
N GLN A 38 -5.45 -18.20 -19.73
CA GLN A 38 -4.65 -17.86 -20.90
C GLN A 38 -3.44 -17.07 -20.37
N SER A 39 -2.33 -17.77 -20.12
CA SER A 39 -1.06 -17.14 -19.81
C SER A 39 -0.68 -16.22 -20.97
N SER A 40 -0.75 -14.91 -20.74
CA SER A 40 -0.31 -13.88 -21.67
C SER A 40 1.21 -13.94 -21.80
N GLU A 41 1.72 -14.64 -22.80
CA GLU A 41 3.08 -14.42 -23.27
C GLU A 41 3.16 -12.97 -23.77
N SER A 42 3.91 -12.14 -23.04
CA SER A 42 4.19 -10.75 -23.41
C SER A 42 5.10 -10.71 -24.63
N TYR A 43 4.50 -10.61 -25.82
CA TYR A 43 5.23 -10.34 -27.07
C TYR A 43 5.61 -8.86 -27.13
N GLU A 44 6.85 -8.51 -26.73
CA GLU A 44 7.47 -7.25 -27.16
C GLU A 44 8.00 -7.40 -28.61
N ALA A 45 7.09 -7.34 -29.58
CA ALA A 45 7.45 -7.15 -30.99
C ALA A 45 7.07 -5.72 -31.40
N GLY A 46 7.89 -4.75 -30.98
CA GLY A 46 7.73 -3.35 -31.38
C GLY A 46 8.07 -3.16 -32.86
N PHE A 47 7.05 -3.01 -33.70
CA PHE A 47 7.20 -2.44 -35.05
C PHE A 47 7.54 -0.95 -34.92
N ARG A 48 8.80 -0.57 -35.13
CA ARG A 48 9.19 0.84 -35.22
C ARG A 48 8.94 1.37 -36.63
N GLN A 49 7.89 2.16 -36.81
CA GLN A 49 7.73 3.03 -37.98
C GLN A 49 8.36 4.39 -37.67
N GLN A 50 9.17 4.90 -38.59
CA GLN A 50 10.32 5.79 -38.32
C GLN A 50 10.01 7.23 -37.87
N ASP A 51 8.74 7.65 -37.74
CA ASP A 51 8.42 9.07 -37.48
C ASP A 51 7.53 9.37 -36.25
N ASP A 52 6.94 8.36 -35.60
CA ASP A 52 6.20 8.54 -34.34
C ASP A 52 6.66 7.46 -33.33
N ASN A 53 7.07 7.85 -32.12
CA ASN A 53 7.30 6.89 -31.02
C ASN A 53 5.94 6.33 -30.58
N LEU A 54 5.50 5.30 -31.30
CA LEU A 54 4.28 4.55 -31.03
C LEU A 54 4.62 3.32 -30.20
N ILE A 55 3.97 3.18 -29.04
CA ILE A 55 4.04 1.98 -28.22
C ILE A 55 2.62 1.46 -28.05
N ILE A 56 2.44 0.18 -28.39
CA ILE A 56 1.17 -0.52 -28.33
C ILE A 56 1.31 -1.61 -27.28
N GLN A 57 0.39 -1.62 -26.31
CA GLN A 57 0.33 -2.63 -25.26
C GLN A 57 -1.10 -3.22 -25.25
N PRO A 58 -1.26 -4.55 -25.20
CA PRO A 58 -2.59 -5.13 -24.97
C PRO A 58 -3.08 -4.71 -23.58
N ALA A 59 -4.33 -4.23 -23.47
CA ALA A 59 -4.91 -3.88 -22.17
C ALA A 59 -5.10 -5.14 -21.31
N VAL A 60 -5.34 -6.30 -21.94
CA VAL A 60 -5.80 -7.52 -21.25
C VAL A 60 -7.13 -7.28 -20.54
N ALA A 61 -7.94 -6.34 -21.06
CA ALA A 61 -9.28 -6.00 -20.59
C ALA A 61 -10.18 -5.65 -21.78
N ASP A 62 -11.49 -5.80 -21.60
CA ASP A 62 -12.55 -5.37 -22.52
C ASP A 62 -13.35 -4.27 -21.79
N PHE A 63 -12.94 -3.01 -21.95
CA PHE A 63 -13.48 -1.89 -21.18
C PHE A 63 -14.87 -1.46 -21.64
N ASN A 64 -15.38 -2.01 -22.75
CA ASN A 64 -16.71 -1.70 -23.27
C ASN A 64 -17.61 -2.94 -23.47
N LEU A 65 -17.17 -4.10 -22.98
CA LEU A 65 -17.88 -5.38 -22.98
C LEU A 65 -18.33 -5.82 -24.39
N ASN A 66 -17.56 -5.49 -25.43
CA ASN A 66 -17.92 -5.78 -26.82
C ASN A 66 -17.44 -7.17 -27.31
N GLY A 67 -16.76 -7.92 -26.43
CA GLY A 67 -16.22 -9.26 -26.64
C GLY A 67 -14.80 -9.30 -27.20
N SER A 68 -14.09 -8.17 -27.24
CA SER A 68 -12.72 -8.03 -27.76
C SER A 68 -11.82 -7.38 -26.71
N GLN A 69 -10.54 -7.77 -26.65
CA GLN A 69 -9.58 -7.11 -25.75
C GLN A 69 -9.14 -5.78 -26.33
N ASP A 70 -9.20 -4.73 -25.52
CA ASP A 70 -8.78 -3.39 -25.87
C ASP A 70 -7.26 -3.21 -25.85
N ILE A 71 -6.84 -2.07 -26.39
CA ILE A 71 -5.45 -1.73 -26.61
C ILE A 71 -5.12 -0.45 -25.86
N ILE A 72 -4.02 -0.48 -25.11
CA ILE A 72 -3.40 0.69 -24.52
C ILE A 72 -2.40 1.25 -25.54
N LEU A 73 -2.64 2.49 -25.96
CA LEU A 73 -1.83 3.17 -26.95
C LEU A 73 -1.10 4.35 -26.32
N PHE A 74 0.23 4.33 -26.42
CA PHE A 74 1.07 5.47 -26.13
C PHE A 74 1.57 6.09 -27.42
N LYS A 75 1.29 7.37 -27.59
CA LYS A 75 1.74 8.14 -28.74
C LYS A 75 2.47 9.39 -28.26
N GLU A 76 3.73 9.53 -28.67
CA GLU A 76 4.42 10.81 -28.53
C GLU A 76 4.26 11.63 -29.81
N LYS A 77 3.78 12.88 -29.69
CA LYS A 77 3.72 13.84 -30.78
C LYS A 77 4.23 15.19 -30.29
N ASN A 78 5.24 15.76 -30.96
CA ASN A 78 5.79 17.08 -30.61
C ASN A 78 6.22 17.23 -29.13
N LYS A 79 6.79 16.17 -28.52
CA LYS A 79 7.15 16.09 -27.09
C LYS A 79 5.98 16.03 -26.11
N GLU A 80 4.74 15.98 -26.61
CA GLU A 80 3.56 15.67 -25.82
C GLU A 80 3.33 14.17 -25.90
N SER A 81 3.30 13.49 -24.75
CA SER A 81 2.91 12.09 -24.68
C SER A 81 1.42 12.00 -24.42
N GLN A 82 0.73 11.23 -25.25
CA GLN A 82 -0.70 10.94 -25.13
C GLN A 82 -0.87 9.45 -24.82
N LEU A 83 -1.69 9.17 -23.81
CA LEU A 83 -2.13 7.82 -23.45
C LEU A 83 -3.61 7.68 -23.84
N GLN A 84 -3.93 6.65 -24.62
CA GLN A 84 -5.28 6.35 -25.07
C GLN A 84 -5.62 4.88 -24.81
N VAL A 85 -6.90 4.61 -24.58
CA VAL A 85 -7.48 3.26 -24.66
C VAL A 85 -8.26 3.19 -25.97
N ILE A 86 -7.93 2.20 -26.78
CA ILE A 86 -8.46 1.97 -28.11
C ILE A 86 -9.25 0.67 -28.11
N ASP A 87 -10.45 0.69 -28.69
CA ASP A 87 -11.29 -0.49 -28.86
C ASP A 87 -10.57 -1.53 -29.74
N GLY A 88 -10.38 -2.73 -29.21
CA GLY A 88 -9.70 -3.80 -29.94
C GLY A 88 -10.47 -4.34 -31.14
N LYS A 89 -11.77 -4.08 -31.24
CA LYS A 89 -12.68 -4.58 -32.28
C LYS A 89 -12.74 -3.66 -33.50
N ASP A 90 -12.84 -2.35 -33.28
CA ASP A 90 -13.04 -1.36 -34.36
C ASP A 90 -11.98 -0.25 -34.43
N GLY A 91 -11.08 -0.17 -33.45
CA GLY A 91 -10.01 0.82 -33.40
C GLY A 91 -10.45 2.23 -32.97
N SER A 92 -11.68 2.40 -32.49
CA SER A 92 -12.16 3.67 -31.96
C SER A 92 -11.50 4.02 -30.62
N VAL A 93 -11.42 5.31 -30.29
CA VAL A 93 -10.86 5.76 -29.01
C VAL A 93 -11.96 5.67 -27.95
N LEU A 94 -11.76 4.82 -26.94
CA LEU A 94 -12.65 4.69 -25.78
C LEU A 94 -12.35 5.76 -24.74
N TRP A 95 -11.07 6.03 -24.49
CA TRP A 95 -10.64 6.98 -23.49
C TRP A 95 -9.31 7.63 -23.83
N THR A 96 -9.10 8.86 -23.37
CA THR A 96 -7.85 9.61 -23.54
C THR A 96 -7.49 10.27 -22.22
N TYR A 97 -6.29 9.95 -21.73
CA TYR A 97 -5.75 10.56 -20.52
C TYR A 97 -5.53 12.07 -20.73
N GLN A 98 -6.12 12.88 -19.86
CA GLN A 98 -6.04 14.35 -19.94
C GLN A 98 -4.86 14.93 -19.14
N GLY A 99 -4.15 14.10 -18.37
CA GLY A 99 -3.01 14.55 -17.57
C GLY A 99 -1.82 14.97 -18.44
N LEU A 100 -1.20 16.10 -18.09
CA LEU A 100 0.01 16.57 -18.75
C LEU A 100 1.19 15.65 -18.42
N VAL A 101 1.54 14.74 -19.34
CA VAL A 101 2.82 14.04 -19.30
C VAL A 101 3.88 14.97 -19.88
N LYS A 102 4.33 15.95 -19.09
CA LYS A 102 5.45 16.81 -19.49
C LYS A 102 6.74 16.00 -19.41
N SER A 103 7.19 15.47 -20.55
CA SER A 103 8.45 14.73 -20.77
C SER A 103 9.72 15.56 -20.52
N ALA A 104 9.60 16.84 -20.13
CA ALA A 104 10.58 17.84 -20.46
C ALA A 104 11.96 17.72 -19.77
N ASN A 105 12.16 16.92 -18.71
CA ASN A 105 13.45 16.92 -17.99
C ASN A 105 13.87 15.60 -17.30
N LEU A 106 13.27 14.45 -17.61
CA LEU A 106 13.77 13.16 -17.11
C LEU A 106 14.78 12.60 -18.14
N THR A 107 16.04 12.99 -17.96
CA THR A 107 17.30 12.52 -18.56
C THR A 107 17.24 11.57 -19.78
N ALA A 108 17.91 12.00 -20.85
CA ALA A 108 17.98 11.46 -22.21
C ALA A 108 18.43 9.99 -22.41
N ASP A 109 18.64 9.21 -21.36
CA ASP A 109 19.07 7.80 -21.43
C ASP A 109 18.03 6.80 -20.89
N ARG A 110 16.91 7.26 -20.34
CA ARG A 110 15.85 6.41 -19.77
C ARG A 110 14.62 6.56 -20.64
N LYS A 111 14.00 5.47 -21.11
CA LYS A 111 12.81 5.48 -22.01
C LYS A 111 11.74 6.46 -21.46
N PRO A 112 11.74 7.76 -21.81
CA PRO A 112 11.03 8.80 -21.06
C PRO A 112 9.55 8.87 -21.45
N ASN A 113 9.13 7.96 -22.33
CA ASN A 113 7.89 8.05 -23.10
C ASN A 113 6.89 6.98 -22.70
N GLN A 114 7.12 6.29 -21.59
CA GLN A 114 6.19 5.32 -21.05
C GLN A 114 5.71 5.87 -19.73
N THR A 115 4.45 6.29 -19.68
CA THR A 115 3.72 6.41 -18.42
C THR A 115 3.34 4.99 -18.03
N PRO A 116 3.92 4.39 -16.98
CA PRO A 116 3.57 3.01 -16.67
C PRO A 116 2.09 2.92 -16.30
N VAL A 117 1.40 2.00 -16.95
CA VAL A 117 -0.02 1.72 -16.74
C VAL A 117 -0.23 0.23 -16.57
N CYS A 118 -1.26 -0.13 -15.83
CA CYS A 118 -1.75 -1.49 -15.76
C CYS A 118 -3.26 -1.50 -15.55
N VAL A 119 -3.91 -2.56 -16.00
CA VAL A 119 -5.29 -2.85 -15.63
C VAL A 119 -5.33 -3.29 -14.16
N VAL A 120 -6.38 -2.87 -13.44
CA VAL A 120 -6.68 -3.25 -12.05
C VAL A 120 -8.08 -3.87 -11.93
N GLU A 121 -8.40 -4.54 -10.83
CA GLU A 121 -9.73 -5.17 -10.65
C GLU A 121 -10.79 -4.10 -10.61
N ASP A 122 -11.98 -4.49 -11.05
CA ASP A 122 -13.24 -3.76 -10.86
C ASP A 122 -13.41 -3.29 -9.40
N LEU A 123 -13.14 -2.02 -9.14
CA LEU A 123 -13.21 -1.37 -7.84
C LEU A 123 -14.57 -0.77 -7.54
N ASN A 124 -15.38 -0.51 -8.57
CA ASN A 124 -16.70 0.09 -8.43
C ASN A 124 -17.84 -0.96 -8.50
N ASN A 125 -17.52 -2.22 -8.81
CA ASN A 125 -18.40 -3.37 -9.00
C ASN A 125 -19.37 -3.23 -10.19
N ASP A 126 -18.96 -2.58 -11.28
CA ASP A 126 -19.74 -2.45 -12.51
C ASP A 126 -19.52 -3.62 -13.51
N GLY A 127 -18.60 -4.52 -13.19
CA GLY A 127 -18.21 -5.68 -13.99
C GLY A 127 -17.04 -5.41 -14.94
N ILE A 128 -16.45 -4.21 -14.93
CA ILE A 128 -15.39 -3.79 -15.84
C ILE A 128 -14.14 -3.40 -15.04
N PRO A 129 -12.96 -3.96 -15.36
CA PRO A 129 -11.69 -3.56 -14.75
C PRO A 129 -11.37 -2.07 -14.95
N GLU A 130 -10.72 -1.43 -13.97
CA GLU A 130 -10.20 -0.06 -14.12
C GLU A 130 -8.77 -0.02 -14.67
N LEU A 131 -8.31 1.19 -15.00
CA LEU A 131 -6.94 1.45 -15.46
C LEU A 131 -6.18 2.27 -14.41
N ALA A 132 -5.09 1.70 -13.89
CA ALA A 132 -4.13 2.44 -13.08
C ALA A 132 -3.11 3.13 -13.99
N VAL A 133 -2.98 4.44 -13.82
CA VAL A 133 -2.04 5.31 -14.50
C VAL A 133 -1.16 5.97 -13.47
N SER A 134 0.14 5.84 -13.63
CA SER A 134 1.09 6.53 -12.76
C SER A 134 1.48 7.89 -13.28
N LYS A 135 1.86 8.81 -12.39
CA LYS A 135 2.48 10.08 -12.79
C LYS A 135 3.42 10.60 -11.73
N VAL A 136 4.39 11.39 -12.17
CA VAL A 136 5.23 12.15 -11.25
C VAL A 136 4.36 13.21 -10.55
N ALA A 137 4.46 13.28 -9.23
CA ALA A 137 3.79 14.31 -8.45
C ALA A 137 4.26 15.71 -8.87
N GLU A 138 3.42 16.72 -8.68
CA GLU A 138 3.76 18.10 -9.00
C GLU A 138 5.09 18.51 -8.35
N ALA A 139 5.94 19.20 -9.11
CA ALA A 139 7.27 19.64 -8.66
C ALA A 139 8.22 18.50 -8.24
N GLY A 140 7.98 17.26 -8.71
CA GLY A 140 8.85 16.13 -8.37
C GLY A 140 8.72 15.67 -6.93
N ARG A 141 7.58 15.97 -6.27
CA ARG A 141 7.29 15.64 -4.87
C ARG A 141 7.15 14.13 -4.58
N GLY A 142 7.38 13.30 -5.58
CA GLY A 142 7.27 11.85 -5.50
C GLY A 142 6.40 11.31 -6.61
N LEU A 143 5.64 10.27 -6.30
CA LEU A 143 4.97 9.44 -7.28
C LEU A 143 3.50 9.25 -6.89
N ILE A 144 2.62 9.50 -7.85
CA ILE A 144 1.17 9.36 -7.70
C ILE A 144 0.71 8.24 -8.64
N VAL A 145 -0.28 7.48 -8.20
CA VAL A 145 -1.06 6.58 -9.05
C VAL A 145 -2.51 7.03 -9.02
N GLU A 146 -3.09 7.11 -10.20
CA GLU A 146 -4.47 7.47 -10.47
C GLU A 146 -5.18 6.29 -11.11
N ILE A 147 -6.32 5.90 -10.55
CA ILE A 147 -7.16 4.82 -11.07
C ILE A 147 -8.35 5.45 -11.77
N PHE A 148 -8.59 5.06 -13.03
CA PHE A 148 -9.66 5.56 -13.87
C PHE A 148 -10.67 4.46 -14.18
N ASP A 149 -11.95 4.77 -13.95
CA ASP A 149 -13.07 4.03 -14.51
C ASP A 149 -13.23 4.44 -15.99
N ILE A 150 -12.72 3.57 -16.86
CA ILE A 150 -12.76 3.77 -18.31
C ILE A 150 -14.17 3.61 -18.85
N ALA A 151 -14.94 2.65 -18.32
CA ALA A 151 -16.28 2.32 -18.80
C ALA A 151 -17.30 3.41 -18.46
N GLY A 152 -17.22 3.97 -17.26
CA GLY A 152 -18.02 5.11 -16.85
C GLY A 152 -17.72 6.39 -17.64
N GLY A 153 -16.62 6.42 -18.41
CA GLY A 153 -16.18 7.59 -19.17
C GLY A 153 -15.68 8.74 -18.30
N TRP A 154 -15.10 8.44 -17.12
CA TRP A 154 -14.75 9.46 -16.14
C TRP A 154 -13.52 10.25 -16.62
N ALA A 155 -13.66 11.58 -16.59
CA ALA A 155 -12.54 12.49 -16.86
C ALA A 155 -11.60 12.62 -15.64
N GLU A 156 -12.14 12.41 -14.44
CA GLU A 156 -11.42 12.49 -13.17
C GLU A 156 -11.10 11.09 -12.65
N PRO A 157 -9.99 10.92 -11.91
CA PRO A 157 -9.65 9.63 -11.33
C PRO A 157 -10.69 9.20 -10.29
N TYR A 158 -11.08 7.93 -10.34
CA TYR A 158 -11.91 7.27 -9.33
C TYR A 158 -11.17 7.22 -7.98
N LYS A 159 -9.86 6.93 -8.02
CA LYS A 159 -9.00 6.90 -6.84
C LYS A 159 -7.63 7.48 -7.15
N THR A 160 -7.07 8.22 -6.22
CA THR A 160 -5.71 8.75 -6.30
C THR A 160 -4.97 8.43 -5.01
N PHE A 161 -3.74 7.96 -5.12
CA PHE A 161 -2.87 7.76 -3.97
C PHE A 161 -1.43 8.11 -4.26
N SER A 162 -0.75 8.56 -3.21
CA SER A 162 0.66 8.94 -3.24
C SER A 162 1.50 7.79 -2.70
N LEU A 163 2.43 7.30 -3.52
CA LEU A 163 3.41 6.28 -3.12
C LEU A 163 4.56 6.88 -2.31
N GLN A 164 4.82 8.16 -2.55
CA GLN A 164 5.74 8.99 -1.78
C GLN A 164 5.28 10.43 -1.89
N GLU A 165 5.04 11.06 -0.74
CA GLU A 165 4.75 12.48 -0.66
C GLU A 165 5.88 13.16 0.11
N LEU A 166 6.77 13.85 -0.60
CA LEU A 166 7.81 14.65 0.01
C LEU A 166 7.21 15.99 0.47
N PRO A 167 7.48 16.44 1.71
CA PRO A 167 7.07 17.76 2.18
C PRO A 167 7.57 18.84 1.22
N ALA A 168 6.78 19.90 1.02
CA ALA A 168 7.16 21.01 0.14
C ALA A 168 8.50 21.66 0.55
N GLU A 169 8.85 21.59 1.83
CA GLU A 169 10.10 22.13 2.40
C GLU A 169 11.32 21.26 2.10
N GLU A 170 11.13 19.96 1.84
CA GLU A 170 12.20 19.01 1.50
C GLU A 170 12.57 19.02 0.01
N LEU A 171 11.84 19.78 -0.80
CA LEU A 171 12.20 20.10 -2.19
C LEU A 171 13.41 21.05 -2.20
N ASN A 172 14.61 20.48 -2.05
CA ASN A 172 15.82 21.25 -2.23
C ASN A 172 15.94 21.66 -3.71
N ARG A 173 16.36 22.90 -3.99
CA ARG A 173 16.41 23.50 -5.35
C ARG A 173 17.35 22.78 -6.34
N ASN A 174 18.01 21.72 -5.89
CA ASN A 174 18.80 20.83 -6.72
C ASN A 174 17.92 19.62 -7.08
N TRP A 175 17.13 19.77 -8.15
CA TRP A 175 16.57 18.83 -9.15
C TRP A 175 16.64 17.28 -8.97
N SER A 176 16.75 16.76 -7.76
CA SER A 176 17.01 15.35 -7.44
C SER A 176 16.45 15.02 -6.05
N PHE A 177 15.54 14.08 -5.78
CA PHE A 177 14.77 13.11 -6.57
C PHE A 177 13.52 12.71 -5.75
N GLY A 178 12.32 12.87 -6.28
CA GLY A 178 11.19 12.00 -5.90
C GLY A 178 11.36 10.63 -6.58
N LEU A 179 10.60 9.63 -6.15
CA LEU A 179 10.48 8.37 -6.87
C LEU A 179 10.01 8.63 -8.31
N SER A 180 10.80 8.19 -9.29
CA SER A 180 10.45 8.14 -10.71
C SER A 180 10.05 6.72 -11.05
N LEU A 181 8.87 6.53 -11.60
CA LEU A 181 8.41 5.19 -11.90
C LEU A 181 9.10 4.60 -13.13
N GLN A 182 9.46 3.32 -13.04
CA GLN A 182 9.94 2.52 -14.17
C GLN A 182 8.85 1.55 -14.68
N ASN A 183 8.12 0.90 -13.78
CA ASN A 183 7.15 -0.12 -14.15
C ASN A 183 5.99 -0.22 -13.15
N LEU A 184 4.79 -0.54 -13.63
CA LEU A 184 3.58 -0.74 -12.84
C LEU A 184 2.94 -2.06 -13.22
N SER A 185 2.66 -2.91 -12.24
CA SER A 185 2.01 -4.19 -12.44
C SER A 185 1.02 -4.46 -11.31
N TRP A 186 -0.02 -5.21 -11.63
CA TRP A 186 -1.08 -5.59 -10.70
C TRP A 186 -1.06 -7.12 -10.51
N PRO A 187 -0.23 -7.63 -9.58
CA PRO A 187 -0.07 -9.08 -9.38
C PRO A 187 -1.26 -9.78 -8.74
N THR A 188 -2.06 -9.06 -7.96
CA THR A 188 -3.10 -9.64 -7.12
C THR A 188 -4.24 -8.66 -7.00
N ALA A 189 -5.43 -9.16 -6.67
CA ALA A 189 -6.59 -8.37 -6.29
C ALA A 189 -6.23 -7.13 -5.45
N SER A 190 -5.39 -7.25 -4.42
CA SER A 190 -5.21 -6.17 -3.43
C SER A 190 -3.91 -5.38 -3.54
N TYR A 191 -3.00 -5.76 -4.45
CA TYR A 191 -1.63 -5.23 -4.46
C TYR A 191 -1.17 -4.72 -5.80
N LEU A 192 -0.53 -3.56 -5.78
CA LEU A 192 0.24 -3.03 -6.90
C LEU A 192 1.72 -3.25 -6.65
N ALA A 193 2.41 -3.70 -7.69
CA ALA A 193 3.85 -3.81 -7.75
C ALA A 193 4.39 -2.65 -8.59
N VAL A 194 5.24 -1.85 -7.97
CA VAL A 194 5.65 -0.54 -8.48
C VAL A 194 7.17 -0.51 -8.48
N SER A 195 7.81 -0.64 -9.64
CA SER A 195 9.25 -0.39 -9.74
C SER A 195 9.48 1.10 -9.88
N ALA A 196 10.20 1.68 -8.93
CA ALA A 196 10.53 3.08 -8.90
C ALA A 196 12.02 3.28 -8.68
N TYR A 197 12.55 4.38 -9.20
CA TYR A 197 13.93 4.82 -9.04
C TYR A 197 13.97 6.23 -8.48
N GLY A 198 14.78 6.47 -7.45
CA GLY A 198 15.00 7.82 -6.95
C GLY A 198 15.04 7.86 -5.43
N GLY A 199 14.82 9.04 -4.87
CA GLY A 199 15.05 9.33 -3.46
C GLY A 199 16.50 9.75 -3.16
N LYS A 200 16.78 9.98 -1.88
CA LYS A 200 18.04 10.57 -1.39
C LYS A 200 19.30 9.79 -1.78
N ASP A 201 19.17 8.48 -1.95
CA ASP A 201 20.28 7.57 -2.24
C ASP A 201 20.27 7.05 -3.69
N GLU A 202 19.36 7.56 -4.54
CA GLU A 202 19.24 7.18 -5.97
C GLU A 202 19.12 5.66 -6.21
N GLN A 203 18.46 4.95 -5.30
CA GLN A 203 18.28 3.50 -5.43
C GLN A 203 16.99 3.19 -6.18
N SER A 204 17.06 2.26 -7.13
CA SER A 204 15.87 1.57 -7.62
C SER A 204 15.30 0.69 -6.51
N MET A 205 13.99 0.64 -6.44
CA MET A 205 13.26 -0.20 -5.51
C MET A 205 11.96 -0.70 -6.13
N LEU A 206 11.56 -1.90 -5.74
CA LEU A 206 10.22 -2.39 -5.99
C LEU A 206 9.36 -2.19 -4.75
N ILE A 207 8.29 -1.44 -4.91
CA ILE A 207 7.33 -1.13 -3.87
C ILE A 207 6.13 -2.03 -4.09
N ILE A 208 5.75 -2.77 -3.05
CA ILE A 208 4.47 -3.48 -3.01
C ILE A 208 3.50 -2.60 -2.24
N TYR A 209 2.41 -2.19 -2.88
CA TYR A 209 1.46 -1.22 -2.35
C TYR A 209 0.07 -1.83 -2.19
N ASP A 210 -0.48 -1.73 -0.97
CA ASP A 210 -1.88 -2.04 -0.70
C ASP A 210 -2.71 -0.84 -1.07
N TYR A 211 -3.31 -0.88 -2.25
CA TYR A 211 -4.12 0.24 -2.71
C TYR A 211 -5.52 0.24 -2.09
N LYS A 212 -5.95 -0.82 -1.41
CA LYS A 212 -7.22 -0.84 -0.65
C LYS A 212 -7.05 -0.09 0.65
N GLU A 213 -6.00 -0.44 1.40
CA GLU A 213 -5.63 0.20 2.67
C GLU A 213 -4.83 1.50 2.49
N ASN A 214 -4.51 1.88 1.25
CA ASN A 214 -3.83 3.12 0.87
C ASN A 214 -2.44 3.26 1.54
N GLN A 215 -1.68 2.16 1.58
CA GLN A 215 -0.37 2.15 2.22
C GLN A 215 0.63 1.21 1.52
N PRO A 216 1.93 1.58 1.48
CA PRO A 216 2.96 0.66 1.04
C PRO A 216 3.15 -0.44 2.08
N ILE A 217 3.40 -1.64 1.60
CA ILE A 217 3.57 -2.84 2.43
C ILE A 217 5.05 -3.20 2.51
N ALA A 218 5.76 -3.14 1.39
CA ALA A 218 7.19 -3.46 1.33
C ALA A 218 7.96 -2.59 0.34
N TYR A 219 9.24 -2.40 0.65
CA TYR A 219 10.23 -1.73 -0.18
C TYR A 219 11.41 -2.67 -0.40
N LEU A 220 11.49 -3.23 -1.60
CA LEU A 220 12.54 -4.15 -2.01
C LEU A 220 13.65 -3.30 -2.66
N PRO A 221 14.85 -3.19 -2.08
CA PRO A 221 15.92 -2.25 -2.50
C PRO A 221 16.63 -2.66 -3.81
N GLN A 222 16.05 -3.60 -4.56
CA GLN A 222 16.70 -4.24 -5.69
C GLN A 222 16.25 -3.54 -6.97
N ASP A 223 17.19 -3.41 -7.89
CA ASP A 223 17.05 -2.67 -9.14
C ASP A 223 16.28 -3.43 -10.22
N TYR A 224 15.01 -3.68 -9.93
CA TYR A 224 14.08 -4.38 -10.82
C TYR A 224 13.53 -3.42 -11.87
N TYR A 225 13.82 -3.66 -13.15
CA TYR A 225 13.33 -2.80 -14.24
C TYR A 225 12.11 -3.39 -14.95
N GLN A 226 11.90 -4.69 -14.82
CA GLN A 226 10.77 -5.39 -15.44
C GLN A 226 9.99 -6.15 -14.36
N ILE A 227 8.67 -6.04 -14.43
CA ILE A 227 7.73 -6.73 -13.56
C ILE A 227 6.72 -7.44 -14.46
N SER A 228 6.42 -8.69 -14.15
CA SER A 228 5.39 -9.46 -14.84
C SER A 228 4.56 -10.23 -13.82
N PRO A 229 3.23 -10.07 -13.80
CA PRO A 229 2.38 -10.77 -12.85
C PRO A 229 2.29 -12.26 -13.20
N LEU A 230 2.15 -13.11 -12.18
CA LEU A 230 1.88 -14.54 -12.31
C LEU A 230 0.52 -14.87 -11.71
N ALA A 231 -0.19 -15.85 -12.26
CA ALA A 231 -1.56 -16.20 -11.87
C ALA A 231 -1.74 -16.59 -10.38
N ASN A 232 -0.68 -17.02 -9.70
CA ASN A 232 -0.71 -17.44 -8.29
C ASN A 232 -0.32 -16.32 -7.31
N ASN A 233 -0.73 -15.08 -7.57
CA ASN A 233 -0.33 -13.89 -6.80
C ASN A 233 1.21 -13.70 -6.73
N GLY A 234 1.89 -14.18 -7.77
CA GLY A 234 3.33 -14.10 -7.91
C GLY A 234 3.74 -12.94 -8.81
N LEU A 235 5.02 -12.61 -8.77
CA LEU A 235 5.67 -11.66 -9.65
C LEU A 235 6.94 -12.31 -10.17
N LEU A 236 7.14 -12.26 -11.48
CA LEU A 236 8.48 -12.36 -12.04
C LEU A 236 9.04 -10.96 -12.15
N VAL A 237 10.23 -10.76 -11.62
CA VAL A 237 10.93 -9.49 -11.69
C VAL A 237 12.32 -9.71 -12.25
N ALA A 238 12.73 -8.86 -13.18
CA ALA A 238 14.08 -8.89 -13.74
C ALA A 238 14.85 -7.65 -13.30
N ASP A 239 16.07 -7.85 -12.81
CA ASP A 239 16.97 -6.76 -12.44
C ASP A 239 17.87 -6.34 -13.60
N HIS A 240 18.52 -5.16 -13.52
CA HIS A 240 19.39 -4.67 -14.59
C HIS A 240 20.61 -5.56 -14.92
N GLN A 241 20.88 -6.60 -14.12
CA GLN A 241 21.90 -7.61 -14.40
C GLN A 241 21.34 -8.80 -15.21
N GLY A 242 20.05 -8.78 -15.54
CA GLY A 242 19.34 -9.85 -16.24
C GLY A 242 18.97 -11.02 -15.34
N ARG A 243 19.08 -10.88 -14.01
CA ARG A 243 18.68 -11.92 -13.06
C ARG A 243 17.16 -11.85 -12.89
N VAL A 244 16.51 -13.01 -12.97
CA VAL A 244 15.07 -13.14 -12.79
C VAL A 244 14.80 -13.70 -11.40
N HIS A 245 13.92 -13.05 -10.66
CA HIS A 245 13.46 -13.47 -9.35
C HIS A 245 11.96 -13.75 -9.41
N SER A 246 11.53 -14.81 -8.72
CA SER A 246 10.12 -15.09 -8.51
C SER A 246 9.73 -14.63 -7.11
N LEU A 247 9.03 -13.50 -7.03
CA LEU A 247 8.47 -13.02 -5.78
C LEU A 247 7.08 -13.62 -5.61
N LYS A 248 6.73 -13.99 -4.38
CA LYS A 248 5.39 -14.44 -4.04
C LYS A 248 4.90 -13.63 -2.87
N ILE A 249 3.87 -12.80 -3.07
CA ILE A 249 3.33 -11.99 -1.99
C ILE A 249 2.46 -12.91 -1.12
N ILE A 250 3.02 -13.35 0.00
CA ILE A 250 2.30 -14.19 0.97
C ILE A 250 1.71 -13.29 2.05
N ASN A 251 0.39 -13.19 2.06
CA ASN A 251 -0.35 -12.54 3.13
C ASN A 251 -0.30 -13.37 4.41
N GLY A 252 0.04 -12.70 5.51
CA GLY A 252 0.22 -13.35 6.81
C GLY A 252 1.56 -14.07 6.86
N GLY A 253 2.66 -13.31 6.70
CA GLY A 253 4.05 -13.77 6.82
C GLY A 253 4.37 -14.50 8.15
N PRO A 254 5.62 -14.47 8.64
CA PRO A 254 5.90 -15.18 9.88
C PRO A 254 5.02 -14.62 11.01
N SER A 255 4.50 -15.49 11.87
CA SER A 255 3.79 -15.03 13.07
C SER A 255 4.77 -14.25 13.93
N VAL A 256 4.55 -12.94 14.07
CA VAL A 256 5.43 -12.05 14.82
C VAL A 256 4.85 -11.86 16.21
N GLN A 257 5.65 -12.20 17.23
CA GLN A 257 5.35 -11.87 18.61
C GLN A 257 5.97 -10.51 18.94
N VAL A 258 5.15 -9.62 19.51
CA VAL A 258 5.57 -8.29 19.92
C VAL A 258 5.63 -8.25 21.43
N GLU A 259 6.83 -8.12 21.99
CA GLU A 259 7.04 -7.87 23.41
C GLU A 259 7.36 -6.38 23.61
N LYS A 260 6.42 -5.65 24.23
CA LYS A 260 6.62 -4.26 24.65
C LYS A 260 7.18 -4.24 26.06
N LYS A 261 8.43 -3.82 26.23
CA LYS A 261 9.04 -3.67 27.56
C LYS A 261 8.74 -2.28 28.12
N GLU A 262 7.46 -1.97 28.35
CA GLU A 262 7.09 -0.71 29.00
C GLU A 262 7.36 -0.78 30.50
N ALA A 263 8.35 -0.01 30.98
CA ALA A 263 8.44 0.29 32.40
C ALA A 263 7.21 1.08 32.82
N ARG A 264 6.56 0.70 33.92
CA ARG A 264 5.35 1.37 34.45
C ARG A 264 5.48 2.89 34.59
N PHE A 265 6.70 3.39 34.74
CA PHE A 265 7.03 4.81 34.83
C PHE A 265 8.22 5.15 33.94
N SER A 266 8.00 5.18 32.61
CA SER A 266 9.00 5.67 31.66
C SER A 266 8.59 7.03 31.08
N PHE A 267 9.40 8.05 31.37
CA PHE A 267 9.35 9.36 30.73
C PHE A 267 10.00 9.38 29.35
N SER A 268 10.58 8.26 28.91
CA SER A 268 11.14 8.20 27.57
C SER A 268 10.02 8.44 26.55
N PRO A 269 10.23 9.29 25.54
CA PRO A 269 9.31 9.40 24.41
C PRO A 269 9.34 8.14 23.53
N TYR A 270 10.23 7.20 23.83
CA TYR A 270 10.38 5.93 23.12
C TYR A 270 10.02 4.73 24.00
N ILE A 271 9.50 3.68 23.37
CA ILE A 271 9.29 2.37 24.00
C ILE A 271 10.23 1.33 23.37
N PRO A 272 10.92 0.50 24.17
CA PRO A 272 11.64 -0.66 23.66
C PRO A 272 10.63 -1.70 23.18
N VAL A 273 10.79 -2.11 21.93
CA VAL A 273 10.00 -3.16 21.28
C VAL A 273 10.95 -4.27 20.89
N LYS A 274 10.62 -5.48 21.33
CA LYS A 274 11.27 -6.70 20.87
C LYS A 274 10.28 -7.45 19.98
N LEU A 275 10.75 -7.76 18.79
CA LEU A 275 10.05 -8.58 17.82
C LEU A 275 10.71 -9.95 17.78
N GLU A 276 9.89 -10.99 17.77
CA GLU A 276 10.33 -12.37 17.56
C GLU A 276 9.48 -12.99 16.46
N TRP A 277 10.12 -13.74 15.58
CA TRP A 277 9.46 -14.45 14.48
C TRP A 277 10.15 -15.79 14.26
N LYS A 278 9.53 -16.65 13.45
CA LYS A 278 10.13 -17.94 13.06
C LYS A 278 10.44 -17.94 11.58
N ASN A 279 11.70 -18.21 11.23
CA ASN A 279 12.12 -18.34 9.86
C ASN A 279 11.61 -19.67 9.30
N ALA A 280 11.04 -19.64 8.09
CA ALA A 280 10.57 -20.85 7.42
C ALA A 280 11.74 -21.69 6.85
N GLN A 281 12.89 -21.07 6.61
CA GLN A 281 14.08 -21.67 5.99
C GLN A 281 15.35 -21.13 6.62
N THR A 282 16.48 -21.82 6.39
CA THR A 282 17.82 -21.30 6.66
C THR A 282 18.18 -20.24 5.61
N GLU A 283 19.02 -19.26 5.96
CA GLU A 283 19.51 -18.21 5.03
C GLU A 283 18.47 -17.16 4.61
N ILE A 284 17.54 -16.82 5.51
CA ILE A 284 16.62 -15.71 5.30
C ILE A 284 17.26 -14.39 5.73
N THR A 285 17.16 -13.38 4.87
CA THR A 285 17.43 -11.98 5.24
C THR A 285 16.11 -11.34 5.63
N THR A 286 15.99 -10.81 6.84
CA THR A 286 14.80 -10.09 7.31
C THR A 286 15.08 -8.60 7.36
N ARG A 287 14.21 -7.80 6.76
CA ARG A 287 14.22 -6.34 6.86
C ARG A 287 13.01 -5.85 7.63
N ILE A 288 13.25 -4.87 8.49
CA ILE A 288 12.24 -4.27 9.34
C ILE A 288 12.06 -2.82 8.93
N TYR A 289 10.81 -2.45 8.71
CA TYR A 289 10.37 -1.11 8.37
C TYR A 289 9.42 -0.62 9.46
N ILE A 290 9.50 0.67 9.80
CA ILE A 290 8.60 1.31 10.75
C ILE A 290 8.08 2.57 10.07
N ASP A 291 6.77 2.65 9.90
CA ASP A 291 6.10 3.74 9.18
C ASP A 291 6.76 3.97 7.81
N ASN A 292 7.00 2.88 7.08
CA ASN A 292 7.65 2.85 5.77
C ASN A 292 9.13 3.24 5.73
N ALA A 293 9.74 3.57 6.87
CA ALA A 293 11.17 3.82 6.96
C ALA A 293 11.93 2.51 7.25
N PHE A 294 12.98 2.23 6.48
CA PHE A 294 13.89 1.11 6.78
C PHE A 294 14.62 1.36 8.10
N VAL A 295 14.58 0.37 9.00
CA VAL A 295 15.18 0.45 10.35
C VAL A 295 16.34 -0.51 10.52
N LEU A 296 16.18 -1.76 10.08
CA LEU A 296 17.16 -2.83 10.34
C LEU A 296 17.09 -3.91 9.27
N GLU A 297 18.25 -4.51 8.97
CA GLU A 297 18.39 -5.79 8.29
C GLU A 297 19.07 -6.80 9.23
N THR A 298 18.54 -8.02 9.31
CA THR A 298 19.09 -9.09 10.17
C THR A 298 18.77 -10.47 9.59
N ASN A 299 19.63 -11.44 9.87
CA ASN A 299 19.38 -12.86 9.62
C ASN A 299 18.91 -13.61 10.89
N GLN A 300 18.75 -12.90 11.99
CA GLN A 300 18.26 -13.45 13.26
C GLN A 300 16.74 -13.58 13.23
N GLU A 301 16.20 -14.41 14.13
CA GLU A 301 14.74 -14.60 14.35
C GLU A 301 14.15 -13.59 15.34
N SER A 302 14.91 -12.54 15.69
CA SER A 302 14.48 -11.50 16.60
C SER A 302 15.19 -10.18 16.34
N ALA A 303 14.53 -9.08 16.69
CA ALA A 303 15.14 -7.76 16.71
C ALA A 303 14.60 -6.96 17.91
N GLU A 304 15.45 -6.11 18.49
CA GLU A 304 15.06 -5.18 19.54
C GLU A 304 15.45 -3.76 19.13
N PHE A 305 14.50 -2.83 19.19
CA PHE A 305 14.71 -1.43 18.85
C PHE A 305 13.77 -0.54 19.66
N LYS A 306 13.96 0.77 19.55
CA LYS A 306 13.16 1.78 20.24
C LYS A 306 12.29 2.49 19.22
N ILE A 307 10.98 2.52 19.45
CA ILE A 307 10.01 3.27 18.64
C ILE A 307 9.45 4.43 19.43
N ALA A 308 9.02 5.49 18.77
CA ALA A 308 8.30 6.56 19.46
C ALA A 308 7.00 6.03 20.08
N LYS A 309 6.47 6.73 21.07
CA LYS A 309 5.11 6.47 21.57
C LYS A 309 4.12 7.00 20.55
N GLY A 310 3.12 6.19 20.20
CA GLY A 310 2.12 6.53 19.21
C GLY A 310 1.55 5.30 18.53
N GLU A 311 0.94 5.53 17.37
CA GLU A 311 0.52 4.48 16.44
C GLU A 311 1.63 4.31 15.41
N HIS A 312 2.09 3.07 15.26
CA HIS A 312 3.14 2.71 14.33
C HIS A 312 2.75 1.45 13.56
N LEU A 313 3.08 1.43 12.28
CA LEU A 313 2.96 0.23 11.45
C LEU A 313 4.35 -0.36 11.23
N ILE A 314 4.56 -1.61 11.66
CA ILE A 314 5.82 -2.32 11.44
C ILE A 314 5.67 -3.30 10.29
N GLY A 315 6.46 -3.14 9.25
CA GLY A 315 6.61 -4.11 8.17
C GLY A 315 7.81 -5.01 8.40
N ILE A 316 7.61 -6.33 8.32
CA ILE A 316 8.66 -7.35 8.47
C ILE A 316 8.69 -8.16 7.18
N ALA A 317 9.69 -7.86 6.35
CA ALA A 317 9.89 -8.49 5.05
C ALA A 317 11.00 -9.54 5.14
N GLN A 318 10.71 -10.79 4.78
CA GLN A 318 11.69 -11.87 4.73
C GLN A 318 12.02 -12.20 3.29
N TYR A 319 13.30 -12.16 2.96
CA TYR A 319 13.84 -12.40 1.64
C TYR A 319 14.52 -13.77 1.63
N PHE A 320 14.07 -14.62 0.71
CA PHE A 320 14.56 -15.98 0.57
C PHE A 320 15.63 -16.03 -0.54
N PRO A 321 16.61 -16.95 -0.46
CA PRO A 321 17.67 -17.07 -1.47
C PRO A 321 17.16 -17.27 -2.91
N HIS A 322 15.97 -17.83 -3.07
CA HIS A 322 15.34 -18.10 -4.36
C HIS A 322 14.46 -16.96 -4.89
N GLY A 323 14.47 -15.80 -4.22
CA GLY A 323 13.72 -14.61 -4.63
C GLY A 323 12.30 -14.52 -4.07
N GLU A 324 11.81 -15.51 -3.33
CA GLU A 324 10.54 -15.37 -2.62
C GLU A 324 10.66 -14.26 -1.57
N VAL A 325 9.57 -13.51 -1.33
CA VAL A 325 9.51 -12.49 -0.29
C VAL A 325 8.20 -12.60 0.46
N THR A 326 8.26 -12.83 1.78
CA THR A 326 7.07 -12.79 2.63
C THR A 326 7.03 -11.51 3.45
N LEU A 327 5.83 -11.06 3.78
CA LEU A 327 5.63 -9.79 4.43
C LEU A 327 4.57 -9.89 5.51
N GLN A 328 4.93 -9.44 6.70
CA GLN A 328 4.02 -9.34 7.84
C GLN A 328 3.94 -7.88 8.28
N LEU A 329 2.72 -7.35 8.32
CA LEU A 329 2.43 -6.07 8.95
C LEU A 329 2.01 -6.29 10.41
N VAL A 330 2.49 -5.43 11.29
CA VAL A 330 2.21 -5.49 12.72
C VAL A 330 1.93 -4.07 13.23
N GLU A 331 0.70 -3.82 13.64
CA GLU A 331 0.31 -2.55 14.23
C GLU A 331 0.72 -2.49 15.70
N ILE A 332 1.39 -1.40 16.07
CA ILE A 332 1.74 -1.11 17.45
C ILE A 332 1.08 0.18 17.89
N HIS A 333 0.12 0.04 18.80
CA HIS A 333 -0.42 1.16 19.57
C HIS A 333 0.32 1.26 20.92
N SER A 334 0.99 2.38 21.17
CA SER A 334 1.52 2.73 22.49
C SER A 334 0.83 3.98 22.99
N VAL A 335 0.13 3.84 24.12
CA VAL A 335 -0.59 4.96 24.72
C VAL A 335 0.42 5.83 25.45
N ASN A 336 0.39 7.14 25.22
CA ASN A 336 1.19 8.05 26.00
C ASN A 336 0.65 8.10 27.44
N ASN A 337 1.22 7.30 28.33
CA ASN A 337 0.85 7.22 29.75
C ASN A 337 1.17 8.50 30.56
N MET A 338 1.38 9.65 29.91
CA MET A 338 1.56 10.94 30.56
C MET A 338 0.30 11.40 31.28
N THR A 339 -0.90 11.00 30.83
CA THR A 339 -2.18 11.46 31.42
C THR A 339 -2.32 11.17 32.92
N PRO A 340 -2.12 9.92 33.41
CA PRO A 340 -2.21 9.63 34.85
C PRO A 340 -1.11 10.30 35.67
N LEU A 341 0.08 10.51 35.10
CA LEU A 341 1.18 11.18 35.82
C LEU A 341 0.94 12.68 35.90
N PHE A 342 0.44 13.32 34.85
CA PHE A 342 0.02 14.71 34.88
C PHE A 342 -1.12 14.92 35.87
N LEU A 343 -2.09 14.00 35.91
CA LEU A 343 -3.12 14.00 36.95
C LEU A 343 -2.51 13.83 38.35
N GLY A 344 -1.56 12.91 38.53
CA GLY A 344 -0.88 12.69 39.80
C GLY A 344 -0.11 13.92 40.28
N VAL A 345 0.69 14.54 39.41
CA VAL A 345 1.41 15.78 39.71
C VAL A 345 0.44 16.93 39.98
N LEU A 346 -0.62 17.06 39.19
CA LEU A 346 -1.66 18.06 39.40
C LEU A 346 -2.35 17.88 40.75
N LEU A 347 -2.68 16.65 41.14
CA LEU A 347 -3.26 16.34 42.45
C LEU A 347 -2.28 16.63 43.60
N ILE A 348 -0.98 16.37 43.42
CA ILE A 348 0.05 16.74 44.40
C ILE A 348 0.16 18.27 44.52
N VAL A 349 0.16 19.00 43.40
CA VAL A 349 0.21 20.47 43.40
C VAL A 349 -1.04 21.07 44.04
N ILE A 350 -2.23 20.56 43.73
CA ILE A 350 -3.49 20.96 44.37
C ILE A 350 -3.47 20.62 45.87
N GLY A 351 -2.99 19.43 46.23
CA GLY A 351 -2.88 19.00 47.62
C GLY A 351 -1.90 19.86 48.43
N LEU A 352 -0.70 20.12 47.91
CA LEU A 352 0.29 20.98 48.54
C LEU A 352 -0.15 22.44 48.57
N GLY A 353 -0.71 22.95 47.47
CA GLY A 353 -1.30 24.28 47.41
C GLY A 353 -2.47 24.45 48.38
N GLY A 354 -3.26 23.40 48.58
CA GLY A 354 -4.28 23.34 49.62
C GLY A 354 -3.68 23.40 51.02
N ILE A 355 -2.74 22.51 51.34
CA ILE A 355 -2.15 22.40 52.68
C ILE A 355 -1.35 23.66 53.07
N PHE A 356 -0.51 24.17 52.16
CA PHE A 356 0.40 25.27 52.45
C PHE A 356 -0.17 26.64 52.04
N GLY A 357 -1.02 26.69 51.01
CA GLY A 357 -1.59 27.93 50.49
C GLY A 357 -2.87 28.38 51.22
N LEU A 358 -3.76 27.46 51.64
CA LEU A 358 -4.96 27.87 52.39
C LEU A 358 -4.63 28.66 53.66
N PRO A 359 -3.68 28.23 54.53
CA PRO A 359 -3.36 28.98 55.73
C PRO A 359 -2.89 30.41 55.43
N GLY A 360 -2.12 30.59 54.35
CA GLY A 360 -1.68 31.90 53.89
C GLY A 360 -2.82 32.79 53.38
N LEU A 361 -3.71 32.22 52.56
CA LEU A 361 -4.89 32.92 52.03
C LEU A 361 -5.91 33.27 53.12
N ILE A 362 -6.18 32.36 54.07
CA ILE A 362 -7.04 32.62 55.23
C ILE A 362 -6.46 33.76 56.07
N LYS A 363 -5.14 33.78 56.29
CA LYS A 363 -4.47 34.86 57.03
C LYS A 363 -4.55 36.20 56.30
N LEU A 364 -4.50 36.21 54.97
CA LEU A 364 -4.68 37.41 54.14
C LEU A 364 -6.11 37.93 54.18
N TYR A 365 -7.09 37.03 54.05
CA TYR A 365 -8.52 37.34 54.12
C TYR A 365 -8.92 37.95 55.48
N LEU A 366 -8.48 37.35 56.59
CA LEU A 366 -8.73 37.87 57.94
C LEU A 366 -8.10 39.25 58.16
N ARG A 367 -7.00 39.57 57.47
CA ARG A 367 -6.34 40.89 57.57
C ARG A 367 -7.07 41.98 56.80
N THR A 368 -7.82 41.64 55.76
CA THR A 368 -8.58 42.60 54.94
C THR A 368 -9.95 42.93 55.54
N GLU A 369 -10.63 41.98 56.19
CA GLU A 369 -11.93 42.26 56.84
C GLU A 369 -11.80 43.00 58.17
N GLY A 370 -10.71 42.79 58.92
CA GLY A 370 -10.46 43.47 60.20
C GLY A 370 -10.15 44.97 60.10
N LYS A 371 -10.27 45.59 58.92
CA LYS A 371 -10.08 47.04 58.70
C LYS A 371 -11.35 47.82 58.41
N ASN A 372 -12.52 47.15 58.33
CA ASN A 372 -13.81 47.78 58.05
C ASN A 372 -14.81 47.65 59.22
N VAL A 373 -14.33 47.57 60.47
CA VAL A 373 -15.16 47.69 61.68
C VAL A 373 -14.69 48.86 62.51
#